data_AF-A0A4Y7IVK1-F1
#
_entry.id   AF-A0A4Y7IVK1-F1
#
_cell.length_a   1.000
_cell.length_b   1.000
_cell.length_c   1.000
_cell.angle_alpha   90.00
_cell.angle_beta   90.00
_cell.angle_gamma   90.00
#
_symmetry.space_group_name_H-M   'P 1'
#
loop_
_entity.id
_entity.type
_entity.pdbx_description
1 polymer ?
#
loop_
_entity_poly.entity_id
_entity_poly.type
_entity_poly.pdbx_seq_one_letter_code
_entity_poly.pdbx_strand_id
1 'polypeptide(L)'
;MGFWRTFTSILILNLFWSKPISSNSLSSAELSEIPTSFLNYAKQPELVNLMIDARRRIHENPELAFEEFETGKLIRDELDKMGIAYKHPIAVTGVVGMIGTGEPPFVAIRADMDALAMQES
;
A
#
# COMPACT_ATOMS: atom_id res chain seq x y z
N MET A 1 32.38 17.53 38.36
CA MET A 1 30.94 17.83 38.19
C MET A 1 30.62 18.59 36.89
N GLY A 2 31.14 18.19 35.72
CA GLY A 2 30.98 18.97 34.47
C GLY A 2 30.28 18.26 33.31
N PHE A 3 30.29 16.93 33.28
CA PHE A 3 29.91 16.16 32.08
C PHE A 3 28.41 15.84 31.99
N TRP A 4 27.70 15.76 33.13
CA TRP A 4 26.28 15.42 33.15
C TRP A 4 25.38 16.61 32.75
N ARG A 5 25.82 17.86 32.99
CA ARG A 5 25.03 19.07 32.69
C ARG A 5 24.95 19.38 31.19
N THR A 6 25.95 18.99 30.39
CA THR A 6 25.94 19.18 28.94
C THR A 6 25.09 18.12 28.24
N PHE A 7 25.07 16.89 28.75
CA PHE A 7 24.27 15.80 28.20
C PHE A 7 22.76 16.02 28.39
N THR A 8 22.34 16.59 29.52
CA THR A 8 20.94 16.96 29.76
C THR A 8 20.47 18.12 28.88
N SER A 9 21.35 19.07 28.55
CA SER A 9 20.99 20.22 27.70
C SER A 9 20.82 19.83 26.22
N ILE A 10 21.57 18.84 25.74
CA ILE A 10 21.44 18.33 24.35
C ILE A 10 20.15 17.51 24.19
N LEU A 11 19.72 16.79 25.24
CA LEU A 11 18.48 16.01 25.20
C LEU A 11 17.23 16.90 25.16
N ILE A 12 17.25 18.06 25.83
CA ILE A 12 16.13 19.01 25.85
C ILE A 12 16.02 19.79 24.52
N LEU A 13 17.14 20.07 23.83
CA LEU A 13 17.13 20.79 22.56
C LEU A 13 16.51 19.98 21.40
N ASN A 14 16.56 18.65 21.48
CA ASN A 14 15.95 17.76 20.48
C ASN A 14 14.45 17.51 20.69
N LEU A 15 13.92 17.79 21.89
CA LEU A 15 12.49 17.70 22.21
C LEU A 15 11.68 18.90 21.71
N PHE A 16 12.33 20.00 21.35
CA PHE A 16 11.68 21.24 20.91
C PHE A 16 11.64 21.45 19.39
N TRP A 17 12.21 20.54 18.60
CA TRP A 17 12.16 20.59 17.13
C TRP A 17 11.10 19.66 16.53
N SER A 18 9.96 19.53 17.19
CA SER A 18 8.75 19.04 16.52
C SER A 18 8.37 20.08 15.46
N LYS A 19 8.83 19.88 14.22
CA LYS A 19 8.32 20.65 13.08
C LYS A 19 6.80 20.48 13.10
N PRO A 20 6.01 21.55 13.18
CA PRO A 20 4.57 21.42 13.00
C PRO A 20 4.36 20.80 11.63
N ILE A 21 3.65 19.67 11.58
CA ILE A 21 3.16 19.11 10.33
C ILE A 21 2.19 20.17 9.79
N SER A 22 2.71 21.03 8.92
CA SER A 22 1.92 22.00 8.18
C SER A 22 1.01 21.21 7.26
N SER A 23 -0.28 21.17 7.58
CA SER A 23 -1.31 20.79 6.61
C SER A 23 -1.35 21.88 5.55
N ASN A 24 -0.50 21.80 4.53
CA ASN A 24 -0.61 22.67 3.37
C ASN A 24 -1.98 22.40 2.74
N SER A 25 -2.86 23.41 2.77
CA SER A 25 -4.07 23.39 1.96
C SER A 25 -3.65 23.37 0.49
N LEU A 26 -3.83 22.23 -0.19
CA LEU A 26 -3.60 22.10 -1.62
C LEU A 26 -4.44 23.15 -2.36
N SER A 27 -3.82 23.87 -3.29
CA SER A 27 -4.48 24.86 -4.13
C SER A 27 -5.49 24.18 -5.06
N SER A 28 -6.54 24.89 -5.48
CA SER A 28 -7.53 24.38 -6.43
C SER A 28 -6.91 23.94 -7.76
N ALA A 29 -5.82 24.58 -8.18
CA ALA A 29 -5.06 24.18 -9.35
C ALA A 29 -4.33 22.84 -9.11
N GLU A 30 -3.70 22.66 -7.94
CA GLU A 30 -2.99 21.43 -7.59
C GLU A 30 -3.95 20.23 -7.52
N LEU A 31 -5.13 20.42 -6.93
CA LEU A 31 -6.17 19.37 -6.88
C LEU A 31 -6.63 18.93 -8.27
N SER A 32 -6.71 19.85 -9.23
CA SER A 32 -7.12 19.54 -10.61
C SER A 32 -6.07 18.72 -11.38
N GLU A 33 -4.81 18.79 -10.95
CA GLU A 33 -3.69 18.05 -11.56
C GLU A 33 -3.48 16.66 -10.95
N ILE A 34 -4.06 16.36 -9.78
CA ILE A 34 -3.93 15.06 -9.11
C ILE A 34 -4.33 13.89 -10.03
N PRO A 35 -5.48 13.89 -10.72
CA PRO A 35 -5.88 12.76 -11.56
C PRO A 35 -4.89 12.50 -12.70
N THR A 36 -4.40 13.58 -13.33
CA THR A 36 -3.46 13.50 -14.45
C THR A 36 -2.09 13.02 -14.00
N SER A 37 -1.57 13.57 -12.90
CA SER A 37 -0.29 13.15 -12.32
C SER A 37 -0.33 11.69 -11.85
N PHE A 38 -1.41 11.28 -11.19
CA PHE A 38 -1.63 9.89 -10.78
C PHE A 38 -1.71 8.95 -11.99
N LEU A 39 -2.46 9.32 -13.04
CA LEU A 39 -2.54 8.51 -14.26
C LEU A 39 -1.19 8.39 -14.98
N ASN A 40 -0.41 9.47 -15.02
CA ASN A 40 0.92 9.45 -15.62
C ASN A 40 1.90 8.59 -14.81
N TYR A 41 1.81 8.64 -13.48
CA TYR A 41 2.56 7.74 -12.60
C TYR A 41 2.15 6.28 -12.84
N ALA A 42 0.85 5.99 -12.92
CA ALA A 42 0.35 4.65 -13.16
C ALA A 42 0.77 4.05 -14.52
N LYS A 43 1.06 4.92 -15.50
CA LYS A 43 1.53 4.56 -16.85
C LYS A 43 3.04 4.39 -16.95
N GLN A 44 3.81 4.59 -15.88
CA GLN A 44 5.25 4.38 -15.92
C GLN A 44 5.55 2.92 -16.32
N PRO A 45 6.53 2.67 -17.21
CA PRO A 45 6.78 1.34 -17.75
C PRO A 45 7.01 0.28 -16.66
N GLU A 46 7.67 0.64 -15.58
CA GLU A 46 7.92 -0.25 -14.44
C GLU A 46 6.61 -0.75 -13.80
N LEU A 47 5.68 0.16 -13.48
CA LEU A 47 4.41 -0.20 -12.87
C LEU A 47 3.50 -0.95 -13.84
N VAL A 48 3.49 -0.55 -15.11
CA VAL A 48 2.75 -1.26 -16.16
C VAL A 48 3.25 -2.70 -16.31
N ASN A 49 4.56 -2.89 -16.32
CA ASN A 49 5.15 -4.24 -16.40
C ASN A 49 4.81 -5.06 -15.15
N LEU A 50 4.87 -4.47 -13.96
CA LEU A 50 4.45 -5.13 -12.72
C LEU A 50 2.99 -5.61 -12.81
N MET A 51 2.08 -4.74 -13.26
CA MET A 51 0.66 -5.09 -13.43
C MET A 51 0.46 -6.18 -14.49
N ILE A 52 1.17 -6.11 -15.62
CA ILE A 52 1.11 -7.14 -16.67
C ILE A 52 1.59 -8.49 -16.15
N ASP A 53 2.70 -8.50 -15.42
CA ASP A 53 3.30 -9.73 -14.89
C ASP A 53 2.45 -10.35 -13.78
N ALA A 54 1.88 -9.53 -12.89
CA ALA A 54 0.92 -10.01 -11.90
C ALA A 54 -0.32 -10.63 -12.58
N ARG A 55 -0.90 -9.93 -13.57
CA ARG A 55 -2.04 -10.45 -14.34
C ARG A 55 -1.69 -11.77 -15.04
N ARG A 56 -0.52 -11.88 -15.67
CA ARG A 56 -0.08 -13.11 -16.34
C ARG A 56 0.06 -14.27 -15.37
N ARG A 57 0.70 -14.06 -14.21
CA ARG A 57 0.84 -15.12 -13.18
C ARG A 57 -0.51 -15.64 -12.69
N ILE A 58 -1.45 -14.74 -12.42
CA ILE A 58 -2.80 -15.12 -11.97
C ILE A 58 -3.53 -15.88 -13.09
N HIS A 59 -3.41 -15.42 -14.33
CA HIS A 59 -4.09 -16.02 -15.48
C HIS A 59 -3.48 -17.36 -15.91
N GLU A 60 -2.18 -17.58 -15.68
CA GLU A 60 -1.50 -18.86 -15.94
C GLU A 60 -1.85 -19.94 -14.90
N ASN A 61 -2.32 -19.55 -13.71
CA ASN A 61 -2.74 -20.45 -12.64
C ASN A 61 -4.08 -19.99 -12.04
N PRO A 62 -5.20 -20.12 -12.78
CA PRO A 62 -6.51 -19.74 -12.28
C PRO A 62 -6.94 -20.67 -11.15
N GLU A 63 -7.33 -20.10 -10.00
CA GLU A 63 -7.76 -20.84 -8.81
C GLU A 63 -9.26 -20.61 -8.54
N LEU A 64 -9.96 -21.62 -8.03
CA LEU A 64 -11.39 -21.53 -7.75
C LEU A 64 -11.66 -20.79 -6.43
N ALA A 65 -12.94 -20.44 -6.23
CA ALA A 65 -13.41 -19.82 -5.00
C ALA A 65 -12.97 -20.61 -3.75
N PHE A 66 -12.33 -19.91 -2.81
CA PHE A 66 -11.75 -20.43 -1.56
C PHE A 66 -10.51 -21.33 -1.70
N GLU A 67 -9.99 -21.48 -2.91
CA GLU A 67 -8.80 -22.27 -3.24
C GLU A 67 -7.67 -21.39 -3.80
N GLU A 68 -7.76 -20.07 -3.68
CA GLU A 68 -6.84 -19.06 -4.20
C GLU A 68 -5.56 -18.92 -3.37
N PHE A 69 -4.88 -20.05 -3.10
CA PHE A 69 -3.71 -20.10 -2.22
C PHE A 69 -2.49 -19.41 -2.83
N GLU A 70 -2.20 -19.64 -4.11
CA GLU A 70 -1.07 -19.03 -4.81
C GLU A 70 -1.36 -17.58 -5.18
N THR A 71 -2.60 -17.26 -5.57
CA THR A 71 -3.03 -15.87 -5.83
C THR A 71 -3.00 -15.05 -4.55
N GLY A 72 -3.54 -15.58 -3.45
CA GLY A 72 -3.49 -14.93 -2.14
C GLY A 72 -2.06 -14.76 -1.63
N LYS A 73 -1.16 -15.70 -1.92
CA LYS A 73 0.28 -15.58 -1.63
C LYS A 73 0.95 -14.51 -2.48
N LEU A 74 0.71 -14.49 -3.79
CA LEU A 74 1.23 -13.45 -4.69
C LEU A 74 0.85 -12.05 -4.20
N ILE A 75 -0.41 -11.83 -3.81
CA ILE A 75 -0.88 -10.54 -3.28
C ILE A 75 -0.12 -10.16 -2.01
N ARG A 76 0.05 -11.10 -1.07
CA ARG A 76 0.80 -10.86 0.17
C ARG A 76 2.26 -10.52 -0.10
N ASP A 77 2.92 -11.26 -1.00
CA ASP A 77 4.31 -11.02 -1.38
C ASP A 77 4.48 -9.62 -2.02
N GLU A 78 3.55 -9.16 -2.84
CA GLU A 78 3.57 -7.79 -3.39
C GLU A 78 3.31 -6.72 -2.34
N LEU A 79 2.37 -6.94 -1.40
CA LEU A 79 2.14 -6.01 -0.28
C LEU A 79 3.36 -5.92 0.64
N ASP A 80 4.04 -7.05 0.91
CA ASP A 80 5.27 -7.10 1.70
C ASP A 80 6.40 -6.31 1.02
N LYS A 81 6.57 -6.44 -0.30
CA LYS A 81 7.55 -5.63 -1.08
C LYS A 81 7.26 -4.14 -1.01
N MET A 82 5.98 -3.75 -0.97
CA MET A 82 5.55 -2.36 -0.85
C MET A 82 5.58 -1.84 0.60
N GLY A 83 5.83 -2.72 1.59
CA GLY A 83 5.79 -2.36 3.01
C GLY A 83 4.38 -2.04 3.52
N ILE A 84 3.35 -2.59 2.88
CA ILE A 84 1.95 -2.37 3.25
C ILE A 84 1.53 -3.43 4.27
N ALA A 85 1.09 -2.99 5.45
CA ALA A 85 0.55 -3.89 6.46
C ALA A 85 -0.79 -4.50 6.00
N TYR A 86 -0.97 -5.81 6.20
CA TYR A 86 -2.19 -6.51 5.83
C TYR A 86 -2.62 -7.53 6.89
N LYS A 87 -3.90 -7.92 6.82
CA LYS A 87 -4.50 -9.00 7.59
C LYS A 87 -4.86 -10.18 6.68
N HIS A 88 -4.44 -11.37 7.08
CA HIS A 88 -4.73 -12.66 6.44
C HIS A 88 -4.60 -13.77 7.52
N PRO A 89 -5.38 -14.86 7.47
CA PRO A 89 -6.46 -15.15 6.53
C PRO A 89 -7.78 -14.45 6.88
N ILE A 90 -8.55 -14.09 5.86
CA ILE A 90 -9.94 -13.63 5.98
C ILE A 90 -10.77 -14.46 5.01
N ALA A 91 -11.84 -15.10 5.48
CA ALA A 91 -12.66 -15.99 4.63
C ALA A 91 -11.80 -17.01 3.83
N VAL A 92 -10.91 -17.72 4.53
CA VAL A 92 -9.93 -18.69 3.99
C VAL A 92 -8.72 -18.02 3.31
N THR A 93 -8.88 -17.42 2.14
CA THR A 93 -7.77 -16.94 1.30
C THR A 93 -7.65 -15.42 1.23
N GLY A 94 -8.70 -14.69 1.64
CA GLY A 94 -8.80 -13.23 1.54
C GLY A 94 -7.70 -12.48 2.29
N VAL A 95 -7.37 -11.30 1.76
CA VAL A 95 -6.33 -10.38 2.24
C VAL A 95 -6.91 -8.97 2.32
N VAL A 96 -6.66 -8.26 3.43
CA VAL A 96 -7.03 -6.84 3.58
C VAL A 96 -5.79 -6.04 3.93
N GLY A 97 -5.34 -5.19 2.99
CA GLY A 97 -4.26 -4.22 3.19
C GLY A 97 -4.75 -2.91 3.77
N MET A 98 -3.89 -2.21 4.52
CA MET A 98 -4.20 -0.91 5.13
C MET A 98 -3.14 0.11 4.74
N ILE A 99 -3.58 1.26 4.20
CA ILE A 99 -2.72 2.37 3.79
C ILE A 99 -3.31 3.66 4.37
N GLY A 100 -2.49 4.45 5.06
CA GLY A 100 -2.90 5.73 5.63
C GLY A 100 -2.52 5.87 7.11
N THR A 101 -3.30 6.68 7.84
CA THR A 101 -3.02 7.04 9.24
C THR A 101 -3.42 5.96 10.25
N GLY A 102 -4.25 5.00 9.85
CA GLY A 102 -4.86 4.01 10.76
C GLY A 102 -6.07 4.53 11.54
N GLU A 103 -6.48 5.79 11.31
CA GLU A 103 -7.58 6.46 12.00
C GLU A 103 -8.68 6.85 10.99
N PRO A 104 -9.95 7.00 11.44
CA PRO A 104 -11.06 7.36 10.55
C PRO A 104 -10.88 8.76 9.93
N PRO A 105 -11.50 9.03 8.77
CA PRO A 105 -12.43 8.18 8.02
C PRO A 105 -11.72 7.12 7.16
N PHE A 106 -12.36 5.96 7.00
CA PHE A 106 -11.86 4.86 6.17
C PHE A 106 -12.55 4.83 4.81
N VAL A 107 -11.77 4.59 3.75
CA VAL A 107 -12.24 4.29 2.40
C VAL A 107 -11.72 2.91 1.99
N ALA A 108 -12.55 2.09 1.35
CA ALA A 108 -12.19 0.74 0.93
C ALA A 108 -12.27 0.60 -0.59
N ILE A 109 -11.30 -0.12 -1.17
CA ILE A 109 -11.31 -0.61 -2.55
C ILE A 109 -11.28 -2.12 -2.49
N ARG A 110 -12.12 -2.78 -3.30
CA ARG A 110 -12.31 -4.23 -3.28
C ARG A 110 -12.09 -4.82 -4.67
N ALA A 111 -11.37 -5.94 -4.72
CA ALA A 111 -11.15 -6.75 -5.91
C ALA A 111 -11.33 -8.24 -5.54
N ASP A 112 -11.81 -9.02 -6.50
CA ASP A 112 -11.99 -10.47 -6.37
C ASP A 112 -10.80 -11.23 -6.96
N MET A 113 -10.58 -12.45 -6.47
CA MET A 113 -9.41 -13.27 -6.81
C MET A 113 -9.78 -14.58 -7.51
N ASP A 114 -11.02 -15.04 -7.39
CA ASP A 114 -11.45 -16.34 -7.88
C ASP A 114 -11.64 -16.37 -9.39
N ALA A 115 -11.30 -17.51 -9.97
CA ALA A 115 -11.55 -17.85 -11.36
C ALA A 115 -12.77 -18.78 -11.50
N LEU A 116 -13.16 -19.03 -12.75
CA LEU A 116 -14.24 -19.94 -13.09
C LEU A 116 -13.70 -21.31 -13.52
N ALA A 117 -14.47 -22.36 -13.24
CA ALA A 117 -14.19 -23.72 -13.71
C ALA A 117 -14.49 -23.86 -15.22
N MET A 118 -13.63 -23.29 -16.05
CA MET A 118 -13.70 -23.38 -17.51
C MET A 118 -12.31 -23.49 -18.12
N GLN A 119 -12.25 -23.96 -19.36
CA GLN A 119 -11.00 -24.00 -20.10
C GLN A 119 -10.56 -22.57 -20.42
N GLU A 120 -9.42 -22.16 -19.88
CA GLU A 120 -8.79 -20.89 -20.22
C GLU A 120 -8.30 -20.91 -21.68
N SER A 121 -8.53 -19.81 -22.39
CA SER A 121 -8.33 -19.69 -23.84
C SER A 121 -7.06 -18.96 -24.22
#